data_AF-A0A4V3VLI1-F1
#
_entry.id   AF-A0A4V3VLI1-F1
#
_cell.length_a   1.000
_cell.length_b   1.000
_cell.length_c   1.000
_cell.angle_alpha   90.00
_cell.angle_beta   90.00
_cell.angle_gamma   90.00
#
_symmetry.space_group_name_H-M   'P 1'
#
loop_
_entity.id
_entity.type
_entity.pdbx_description
1 polymer ?
#
loop_
_entity_poly.entity_id
_entity_poly.type
_entity_poly.pdbx_seq_one_letter_code
_entity_poly.pdbx_strand_id
1 'polypeptide(L)'
;MYESIERYGPVKLWAATVVALAAGVALLATVFPQRVYVDLIWQYYWGPVVADAHGWSCVAWAGGEQVPCVEAGADAGPTAEPGYTFVSYAGYVPTLILFLVGIVFLIQRLQIERYRAGFFALFPFMLFGGALRVVEDANVAAFRDTGELAIELPWSGFLISPLIYFVVFLVTLVAVIVSVWLERRDTVPGYEYPLAAIGTGLLAVTVGYLGYVTATEGYATFYPWLLLTTLVGATVATGITWYAIKVFAPGINRGTEYMGVVVIWAHAVDGVANVIGLDWAVVFGHDQNLVPKHPVNEAIVNVTGSMLPPDIAAVTGAAWPFLLVKLAAAVVVIWIFDETVFEESPRYAILLMITVVAVGLGPGTRDMLRATFGV
;
A
#
# COMPACT_ATOMS: atom_id res chain seq x y z
N MET A 1 -27.13 13.77 -19.69
CA MET A 1 -26.10 12.74 -19.41
C MET A 1 -26.22 11.57 -20.38
N TYR A 2 -27.38 10.89 -20.50
CA TYR A 2 -27.60 9.80 -21.46
C TYR A 2 -27.33 10.18 -22.92
N GLU A 3 -27.85 11.32 -23.37
CA GLU A 3 -27.71 11.81 -24.75
C GLU A 3 -26.23 12.10 -25.14
N SER A 4 -25.40 12.49 -24.16
CA SER A 4 -23.97 12.76 -24.37
C SER A 4 -23.15 11.47 -24.43
N ILE A 5 -23.53 10.45 -23.65
CA ILE A 5 -22.90 9.13 -23.65
C ILE A 5 -23.17 8.43 -24.99
N GLU A 6 -24.40 8.49 -25.49
CA GLU A 6 -24.76 7.94 -26.80
C GLU A 6 -24.01 8.62 -27.96
N ARG A 7 -23.82 9.95 -27.88
CA ARG A 7 -23.17 10.72 -28.95
C ARG A 7 -21.64 10.53 -29.01
N TYR A 8 -20.95 10.54 -27.87
CA TYR A 8 -19.47 10.58 -27.84
C TYR A 8 -18.82 9.28 -27.37
N GLY A 9 -19.59 8.38 -26.75
CA GLY A 9 -19.10 7.16 -26.14
C GLY A 9 -18.52 7.38 -24.74
N PRO A 10 -18.66 6.40 -23.84
CA PRO A 10 -18.33 6.55 -22.42
C PRO A 10 -16.84 6.82 -22.17
N VAL A 11 -15.94 6.21 -22.95
CA VAL A 11 -14.49 6.36 -22.79
C VAL A 11 -14.01 7.78 -23.11
N LYS A 12 -14.51 8.39 -24.20
CA LYS A 12 -14.12 9.76 -24.59
C LYS A 12 -14.66 10.78 -23.58
N LEU A 13 -15.88 10.59 -23.10
CA LEU A 13 -16.47 11.45 -22.08
C LEU A 13 -15.68 11.36 -20.77
N TRP A 14 -15.33 10.16 -20.33
CA TRP A 14 -14.49 9.96 -19.14
C TRP A 14 -13.13 10.65 -19.28
N ALA A 15 -12.44 10.46 -20.41
CA ALA A 15 -11.14 11.08 -20.65
C ALA A 15 -11.23 12.62 -20.68
N ALA A 16 -12.25 13.18 -21.33
CA ALA A 16 -12.50 14.61 -21.35
C ALA A 16 -12.77 15.16 -19.95
N THR A 17 -13.55 14.46 -19.13
CA THR A 17 -13.81 14.84 -17.73
C THR A 17 -12.53 14.85 -16.90
N VAL A 18 -11.70 13.80 -16.99
CA VAL A 18 -10.41 13.73 -16.28
C VAL A 18 -9.51 14.90 -16.67
N VAL A 19 -9.36 15.15 -17.98
CA VAL A 19 -8.52 16.24 -18.49
C VAL A 19 -9.06 17.61 -18.07
N ALA A 20 -10.36 17.82 -18.16
CA ALA A 20 -11.00 19.09 -17.76
C ALA A 20 -10.84 19.36 -16.26
N LEU A 21 -11.03 18.36 -15.41
CA LEU A 21 -10.83 18.48 -13.96
C LEU A 21 -9.36 18.79 -13.63
N ALA A 22 -8.42 18.03 -14.20
CA ALA A 22 -6.99 18.24 -13.96
C ALA A 22 -6.53 19.64 -14.44
N ALA A 23 -6.93 20.05 -15.65
CA ALA A 23 -6.62 21.37 -16.18
C ALA A 23 -7.28 22.48 -15.36
N GLY A 24 -8.51 22.28 -14.89
CA GLY A 24 -9.23 23.22 -14.04
C GLY A 24 -8.54 23.43 -12.70
N VAL A 25 -8.12 22.36 -12.02
CA VAL A 25 -7.36 22.44 -10.76
C VAL A 25 -6.02 23.14 -10.97
N ALA A 26 -5.27 22.77 -12.04
CA ALA A 26 -4.00 23.41 -12.35
C ALA A 26 -4.16 24.92 -12.66
N LEU A 27 -5.20 25.28 -13.42
CA LEU A 27 -5.52 26.68 -13.72
C LEU A 27 -5.89 27.44 -12.44
N LEU A 28 -6.71 26.87 -11.56
CA LEU A 28 -7.09 27.52 -10.31
C LEU A 28 -5.90 27.67 -9.36
N ALA A 29 -5.01 26.67 -9.29
CA ALA A 29 -3.79 26.72 -8.49
C ALA A 29 -2.82 27.80 -8.98
N THR A 30 -2.75 28.05 -10.29
CA THR A 30 -1.89 29.08 -10.87
C THR A 30 -2.49 30.49 -10.78
N VAL A 31 -3.81 30.64 -10.95
CA VAL A 31 -4.49 31.93 -10.87
C VAL A 31 -4.68 32.39 -9.41
N PHE A 32 -4.89 31.46 -8.48
CA PHE A 32 -5.11 31.75 -7.06
C PHE A 32 -4.12 30.97 -6.17
N PRO A 33 -2.81 31.28 -6.24
CA PRO A 33 -1.77 30.49 -5.59
C PRO A 33 -1.94 30.40 -4.07
N GLN A 34 -2.31 31.49 -3.38
CA GLN A 34 -2.53 31.41 -1.93
C GLN A 34 -3.71 30.49 -1.59
N ARG A 35 -4.90 30.77 -2.13
CA ARG A 35 -6.13 30.07 -1.71
C ARG A 35 -6.23 28.64 -2.20
N VAL A 36 -5.68 28.34 -3.38
CA VAL A 36 -5.84 27.03 -4.02
C VAL A 36 -4.57 26.21 -3.89
N TYR A 37 -3.40 26.79 -4.13
CA TYR A 37 -2.16 26.04 -3.96
C TYR A 37 -1.78 25.94 -2.49
N VAL A 38 -1.58 27.04 -1.77
CA VAL A 38 -1.05 27.01 -0.38
C VAL A 38 -2.10 26.48 0.61
N ASP A 39 -3.26 27.14 0.69
CA ASP A 39 -4.29 26.86 1.72
C ASP A 39 -5.08 25.56 1.45
N LEU A 40 -4.94 24.94 0.27
CA LEU A 40 -5.68 23.73 -0.11
C LEU A 40 -4.76 22.59 -0.59
N ILE A 41 -4.08 22.74 -1.73
CA ILE A 41 -3.27 21.66 -2.32
C ILE A 41 -2.07 21.33 -1.43
N TRP A 42 -1.32 22.34 -1.02
CA TRP A 42 -0.17 22.18 -0.15
C TRP A 42 -0.64 21.69 1.21
N GLN A 43 -1.52 22.42 1.90
CA GLN A 43 -1.92 22.06 3.26
C GLN A 43 -2.47 20.62 3.40
N TYR A 44 -3.28 20.15 2.45
CA TYR A 44 -4.00 18.87 2.61
C TYR A 44 -3.47 17.72 1.74
N TYR A 45 -2.58 17.98 0.76
CA TYR A 45 -2.07 16.94 -0.14
C TYR A 45 -0.54 16.88 -0.16
N TRP A 46 0.15 18.01 -0.37
CA TRP A 46 1.62 18.01 -0.50
C TRP A 46 2.37 18.19 0.84
N GLY A 47 1.91 19.07 1.71
CA GLY A 47 2.46 19.29 3.05
C GLY A 47 2.52 18.01 3.90
N PRO A 48 1.48 17.15 3.93
CA PRO A 48 1.55 15.85 4.59
C PRO A 48 2.66 14.94 4.03
N VAL A 49 2.90 15.01 2.72
CA VAL A 49 3.98 14.27 2.03
C VAL A 49 5.34 14.81 2.44
N VAL A 50 5.49 16.14 2.52
CA VAL A 50 6.73 16.79 2.97
C VAL A 50 7.04 16.47 4.42
N ALA A 51 6.04 16.44 5.30
CA ALA A 51 6.21 16.02 6.69
C ALA A 51 6.64 14.56 6.80
N ASP A 52 6.01 13.64 6.04
CA ASP A 52 6.37 12.21 6.03
C ASP A 52 7.80 11.99 5.49
N ALA A 53 8.20 12.70 4.42
CA ALA A 53 9.54 12.60 3.81
C ALA A 53 10.68 12.94 4.77
N HIS A 54 10.47 13.90 5.66
CA HIS A 54 11.45 14.28 6.69
C HIS A 54 11.22 13.55 8.03
N GLY A 55 10.20 12.69 8.11
CA GLY A 55 9.82 12.03 9.36
C GLY A 55 9.35 12.98 10.47
N TRP A 56 8.86 14.18 10.11
CA TRP A 56 8.32 15.17 11.04
C TRP A 56 6.87 14.87 11.40
N SER A 57 6.48 15.20 12.64
CA SER A 57 5.07 15.12 13.06
C SER A 57 4.21 16.22 12.46
N CYS A 58 4.80 17.38 12.14
CA CYS A 58 4.12 18.54 11.61
C CYS A 58 5.11 19.42 10.83
N VAL A 59 4.67 19.93 9.67
CA VAL A 59 5.40 20.92 8.85
C VAL A 59 4.57 22.20 8.70
N ALA A 60 5.23 23.35 8.78
CA ALA A 60 4.63 24.67 8.54
C ALA A 60 5.08 25.23 7.20
N TRP A 61 4.19 25.92 6.47
CA TRP A 61 4.51 26.48 5.14
C TRP A 61 5.71 27.45 5.19
N ALA A 62 5.75 28.29 6.23
CA ALA A 62 6.80 29.28 6.51
C ALA A 62 7.22 30.10 5.27
N GLY A 63 6.24 30.64 4.55
CA GLY A 63 6.49 31.42 3.34
C GLY A 63 7.10 30.64 2.16
N GLY A 64 7.05 29.29 2.21
CA GLY A 64 7.58 28.38 1.21
C GLY A 64 8.85 27.63 1.66
N GLU A 65 9.46 28.03 2.77
CA GLU A 65 10.67 27.39 3.32
C GLU A 65 10.39 25.96 3.84
N GLN A 66 9.17 25.71 4.34
CA GLN A 66 8.72 24.41 4.81
C GLN A 66 9.57 23.85 5.96
N VAL A 67 9.32 24.35 7.17
CA VAL A 67 10.09 24.02 8.38
C VAL A 67 9.28 23.17 9.36
N PRO A 68 9.93 22.45 10.29
CA PRO A 68 9.23 21.78 11.39
C PRO A 68 8.35 22.77 12.16
N CYS A 69 7.15 22.37 12.55
CA CYS A 69 6.23 23.27 13.26
C CYS A 69 6.79 23.81 14.59
N VAL A 70 7.75 23.12 15.21
CA VAL A 70 8.43 23.58 16.44
C VAL A 70 9.37 24.76 16.20
N GLU A 71 9.82 24.97 14.96
CA GLU A 71 10.70 26.06 14.54
C GLU A 71 9.92 27.21 13.88
N ALA A 72 8.62 27.01 13.65
CA ALA A 72 7.76 27.94 12.95
C ALA A 72 7.41 29.17 13.82
N GLY A 73 7.54 30.36 13.25
CA GLY A 73 7.04 31.60 13.85
C GLY A 73 5.51 31.70 13.86
N ALA A 74 4.96 32.65 14.60
CA ALA A 74 3.51 32.84 14.74
C ALA A 74 2.76 33.07 13.40
N ASP A 75 3.45 33.59 12.38
CA ASP A 75 2.90 33.89 11.05
C ASP A 75 3.36 32.91 9.96
N ALA A 76 3.74 31.67 10.34
CA ALA A 76 4.27 30.68 9.40
C ALA A 76 3.25 30.12 8.38
N GLY A 77 2.00 30.61 8.38
CA GLY A 77 0.96 30.16 7.45
C GLY A 77 0.39 28.79 7.83
N PRO A 78 -0.20 28.04 6.87
CA PRO A 78 -0.82 26.76 7.18
C PRO A 78 0.21 25.72 7.62
N THR A 79 -0.25 24.76 8.42
CA THR A 79 0.50 23.59 8.85
C THR A 79 -0.15 22.31 8.31
N ALA A 80 0.66 21.27 8.17
CA ALA A 80 0.23 19.95 7.73
C ALA A 80 0.90 18.85 8.56
N GLU A 81 0.17 17.76 8.79
CA GLU A 81 0.64 16.57 9.51
C GLU A 81 0.59 15.36 8.57
N PRO A 82 1.47 14.35 8.74
CA PRO A 82 1.42 13.13 7.95
C PRO A 82 0.06 12.43 8.05
N GLY A 83 -0.35 11.80 6.94
CA GLY A 83 -1.60 11.04 6.87
C GLY A 83 -2.71 11.79 6.14
N TYR A 84 -3.96 11.50 6.50
CA TYR A 84 -5.14 11.92 5.76
C TYR A 84 -6.11 12.73 6.62
N THR A 85 -6.53 13.87 6.09
CA THR A 85 -7.60 14.70 6.64
C THR A 85 -8.94 14.45 5.95
N PHE A 86 -10.05 14.89 6.55
CA PHE A 86 -11.37 14.86 5.90
C PHE A 86 -11.36 15.56 4.52
N VAL A 87 -10.63 16.67 4.40
CA VAL A 87 -10.48 17.41 3.14
C VAL A 87 -9.75 16.56 2.09
N SER A 88 -8.63 15.94 2.49
CA SER A 88 -7.88 15.06 1.59
C SER A 88 -8.73 13.88 1.12
N TYR A 89 -9.53 13.26 2.01
CA TYR A 89 -10.46 12.17 1.66
C TYR A 89 -11.52 12.62 0.66
N ALA A 90 -12.07 13.84 0.83
CA ALA A 90 -13.05 14.40 -0.09
C ALA A 90 -12.49 14.61 -1.51
N GLY A 91 -11.17 14.75 -1.68
CA GLY A 91 -10.52 14.74 -2.99
C GLY A 91 -10.12 13.35 -3.48
N TYR A 92 -9.51 12.52 -2.62
CA TYR A 92 -8.98 11.21 -3.00
C TYR A 92 -10.10 10.23 -3.37
N VAL A 93 -11.19 10.15 -2.60
CA VAL A 93 -12.25 9.16 -2.85
C VAL A 93 -12.92 9.36 -4.21
N PRO A 94 -13.40 10.56 -4.59
CA PRO A 94 -13.96 10.78 -5.94
C PRO A 94 -12.94 10.54 -7.05
N THR A 95 -11.68 10.91 -6.82
CA THR A 95 -10.59 10.67 -7.76
C THR A 95 -10.40 9.17 -7.99
N LEU A 96 -10.31 8.37 -6.92
CA LEU A 96 -10.19 6.91 -7.00
C LEU A 96 -11.38 6.27 -7.72
N ILE A 97 -12.61 6.71 -7.45
CA ILE A 97 -13.81 6.23 -8.16
C ILE A 97 -13.69 6.52 -9.66
N LEU A 98 -13.28 7.74 -10.03
CA LEU A 98 -13.07 8.12 -11.42
C LEU A 98 -11.97 7.27 -12.07
N PHE A 99 -10.86 6.99 -11.37
CA PHE A 99 -9.80 6.12 -11.87
C PHE A 99 -10.25 4.66 -12.03
N LEU A 100 -11.05 4.12 -11.10
CA LEU A 100 -11.61 2.77 -11.20
C LEU A 100 -12.46 2.60 -12.47
N VAL A 101 -13.26 3.60 -12.84
CA VAL A 101 -13.99 3.62 -14.11
C VAL A 101 -13.03 3.52 -15.30
N GLY A 102 -11.91 4.24 -15.26
CA GLY A 102 -10.84 4.16 -16.26
C GLY A 102 -10.20 2.77 -16.36
N ILE A 103 -9.96 2.12 -15.21
CA ILE A 103 -9.42 0.75 -15.15
C ILE A 103 -10.39 -0.23 -15.80
N VAL A 104 -11.69 -0.10 -15.57
CA VAL A 104 -12.71 -0.94 -16.22
C VAL A 104 -12.65 -0.79 -17.75
N PHE A 105 -12.55 0.44 -18.27
CA PHE A 105 -12.42 0.67 -19.71
C PHE A 105 -11.12 0.10 -20.27
N LEU A 106 -10.02 0.20 -19.52
CA LEU A 106 -8.74 -0.36 -19.92
C LEU A 106 -8.80 -1.89 -20.02
N ILE A 107 -9.34 -2.57 -19.02
CA ILE A 107 -9.46 -4.03 -19.00
C ILE A 107 -10.30 -4.51 -20.18
N GLN A 108 -11.43 -3.83 -20.45
CA GLN A 108 -12.28 -4.11 -21.60
C GLN A 108 -11.51 -3.94 -22.92
N ARG A 109 -10.69 -2.89 -23.04
CA ARG A 109 -9.89 -2.61 -24.22
C ARG A 109 -8.75 -3.62 -24.44
N LEU A 110 -8.17 -4.11 -23.35
CA LEU A 110 -7.10 -5.10 -23.39
C LEU A 110 -7.62 -6.54 -23.62
N GLN A 111 -8.94 -6.76 -23.53
CA GLN A 111 -9.57 -8.08 -23.72
C GLN A 111 -8.93 -9.16 -22.84
N ILE A 112 -8.62 -8.83 -21.59
CA ILE A 112 -8.07 -9.78 -20.63
C ILE A 112 -9.18 -10.76 -20.24
N GLU A 113 -8.99 -12.05 -20.49
CA GLU A 113 -9.99 -13.10 -20.21
C GLU A 113 -9.55 -14.06 -19.10
N ARG A 114 -8.24 -14.32 -18.94
CA ARG A 114 -7.71 -15.22 -17.90
C ARG A 114 -7.58 -14.56 -16.52
N TYR A 115 -8.68 -14.07 -15.97
CA TYR A 115 -8.67 -13.25 -14.75
C TYR A 115 -7.95 -13.91 -13.56
N ARG A 116 -8.17 -15.21 -13.33
CA ARG A 116 -7.49 -15.96 -12.25
C ARG A 116 -5.97 -16.02 -12.44
N ALA A 117 -5.48 -16.21 -13.68
CA ALA A 117 -4.04 -16.17 -13.96
C ALA A 117 -3.48 -14.76 -13.73
N GLY A 118 -4.22 -13.72 -14.14
CA GLY A 118 -3.89 -12.32 -13.86
C GLY A 118 -3.78 -12.01 -12.37
N PHE A 119 -4.64 -12.57 -11.52
CA PHE A 119 -4.56 -12.43 -10.07
C PHE A 119 -3.20 -12.90 -9.53
N PHE A 120 -2.77 -14.11 -9.89
CA PHE A 120 -1.48 -14.64 -9.44
C PHE A 120 -0.29 -13.89 -10.07
N ALA A 121 -0.41 -13.46 -11.32
CA ALA A 121 0.62 -12.71 -12.01
C ALA A 121 0.88 -11.31 -11.41
N LEU A 122 -0.14 -10.71 -10.79
CA LEU A 122 -0.04 -9.42 -10.12
C LEU A 122 0.52 -9.50 -8.69
N PHE A 123 0.56 -10.70 -8.10
CA PHE A 123 1.04 -10.90 -6.73
C PHE A 123 2.44 -10.27 -6.46
N PRO A 124 3.45 -10.42 -7.34
CA PRO A 124 4.75 -9.77 -7.11
C PRO A 124 4.69 -8.24 -7.08
N PHE A 125 3.76 -7.61 -7.80
CA PHE A 125 3.59 -6.15 -7.78
C PHE A 125 3.07 -5.64 -6.43
N MET A 126 2.26 -6.46 -5.74
CA MET A 126 1.73 -6.11 -4.41
C MET A 126 2.85 -6.09 -3.36
N LEU A 127 3.78 -7.04 -3.44
CA LEU A 127 5.01 -7.04 -2.64
C LEU A 127 5.93 -5.89 -3.03
N PHE A 128 6.11 -5.65 -4.34
CA PHE A 128 6.93 -4.55 -4.85
C PHE A 128 6.48 -3.20 -4.33
N GLY A 129 5.17 -2.91 -4.30
CA GLY A 129 4.67 -1.64 -3.77
C GLY A 129 5.04 -1.41 -2.30
N GLY A 130 4.95 -2.46 -1.47
CA GLY A 130 5.39 -2.38 -0.07
C GLY A 130 6.91 -2.21 0.06
N ALA A 131 7.70 -2.96 -0.72
CA ALA A 131 9.16 -2.85 -0.74
C ALA A 131 9.63 -1.46 -1.22
N LEU A 132 8.97 -0.90 -2.23
CA LEU A 132 9.26 0.44 -2.73
C LEU A 132 8.95 1.51 -1.67
N ARG A 133 7.93 1.31 -0.83
CA ARG A 133 7.67 2.21 0.31
C ARG A 133 8.79 2.14 1.37
N VAL A 134 9.49 1.02 1.49
CA VAL A 134 10.64 0.88 2.40
C VAL A 134 11.88 1.59 1.86
N VAL A 135 12.02 1.77 0.55
CA VAL A 135 13.05 2.65 -0.03
C VAL A 135 12.88 4.08 0.51
N GLU A 136 11.64 4.53 0.65
CA GLU A 136 11.36 5.82 1.27
C GLU A 136 11.54 5.80 2.80
N ASP A 137 11.21 4.71 3.50
CA ASP A 137 11.53 4.61 4.93
C ASP A 137 13.06 4.69 5.17
N ALA A 138 13.87 4.11 4.28
CA ALA A 138 15.33 4.26 4.29
C ALA A 138 15.79 5.70 3.98
N ASN A 139 15.06 6.44 3.14
CA ASN A 139 15.32 7.86 2.88
C ASN A 139 15.07 8.72 4.13
N VAL A 140 14.00 8.41 4.88
CA VAL A 140 13.71 9.05 6.18
C VAL A 140 14.79 8.72 7.21
N ALA A 141 15.27 7.47 7.25
CA ALA A 141 16.38 7.07 8.12
C ALA A 141 17.66 7.84 7.78
N ALA A 142 17.99 7.99 6.50
CA ALA A 142 19.12 8.79 6.03
C ALA A 142 19.03 10.25 6.49
N PHE A 143 17.85 10.86 6.37
CA PHE A 143 17.64 12.24 6.82
C PHE A 143 17.82 12.42 8.32
N ARG A 144 17.36 11.46 9.13
CA ARG A 144 17.53 11.52 10.60
C ARG A 144 18.98 11.40 11.03
N ASP A 145 19.78 10.62 10.31
CA ASP A 145 21.19 10.39 10.62
C ASP A 145 22.09 11.50 10.09
N THR A 146 21.85 11.96 8.86
CA THR A 146 22.76 12.86 8.13
C THR A 146 22.27 14.30 8.03
N GLY A 147 20.97 14.54 8.20
CA GLY A 147 20.31 15.82 7.91
C GLY A 147 20.01 16.04 6.43
N GLU A 148 20.32 15.08 5.55
CA GLU A 148 20.12 15.18 4.10
C GLU A 148 19.26 14.01 3.58
N LEU A 149 18.40 14.29 2.59
CA LEU A 149 17.61 13.25 1.92
C LEU A 149 18.46 12.59 0.84
N ALA A 150 18.58 11.25 0.86
CA ALA A 150 19.22 10.50 -0.22
C ALA A 150 18.44 10.61 -1.55
N ILE A 151 17.12 10.72 -1.46
CA ILE A 151 16.21 11.03 -2.57
C ILE A 151 15.50 12.34 -2.23
N GLU A 152 15.90 13.41 -2.91
CA GLU A 152 15.35 14.75 -2.68
C GLU A 152 13.88 14.87 -3.10
N LEU A 153 13.15 15.78 -2.43
CA LEU A 153 11.84 16.23 -2.90
C LEU A 153 11.97 16.98 -4.24
N PRO A 154 11.04 16.78 -5.19
CA PRO A 154 9.74 16.11 -5.03
C PRO A 154 9.76 14.59 -5.28
N TRP A 155 10.91 13.98 -5.57
CA TRP A 155 10.99 12.59 -6.05
C TRP A 155 10.62 11.56 -4.98
N SER A 156 11.11 11.73 -3.76
CA SER A 156 10.71 10.92 -2.59
C SER A 156 9.22 10.97 -2.33
N GLY A 157 8.60 12.13 -2.56
CA GLY A 157 7.16 12.33 -2.41
C GLY A 157 6.31 11.36 -3.25
N PHE A 158 6.79 10.94 -4.42
CA PHE A 158 6.10 9.93 -5.25
C PHE A 158 6.16 8.51 -4.66
N LEU A 159 7.06 8.25 -3.72
CA LEU A 159 7.15 7.00 -2.96
C LEU A 159 6.35 7.05 -1.65
N ILE A 160 5.72 8.19 -1.34
CA ILE A 160 4.89 8.39 -0.14
C ILE A 160 3.41 8.21 -0.49
N SER A 161 2.61 7.78 0.48
CA SER A 161 1.17 7.64 0.29
C SER A 161 0.46 8.99 0.24
N PRO A 162 -0.55 9.17 -0.62
CA PRO A 162 -1.09 8.17 -1.54
C PRO A 162 -0.43 8.15 -2.93
N LEU A 163 0.54 9.02 -3.21
CA LEU A 163 1.17 9.14 -4.54
C LEU A 163 1.81 7.82 -5.02
N ILE A 164 2.39 7.04 -4.10
CA ILE A 164 2.96 5.72 -4.41
C ILE A 164 1.94 4.77 -5.06
N TYR A 165 0.65 4.86 -4.71
CA TYR A 165 -0.36 4.01 -5.34
C TYR A 165 -0.50 4.30 -6.83
N PHE A 166 -0.36 5.57 -7.24
CA PHE A 166 -0.37 5.94 -8.65
C PHE A 166 0.91 5.48 -9.35
N VAL A 167 2.08 5.60 -8.71
CA VAL A 167 3.35 5.12 -9.25
C VAL A 167 3.29 3.62 -9.51
N VAL A 168 2.95 2.83 -8.48
CA VAL A 168 2.88 1.37 -8.59
C VAL A 168 1.81 0.97 -9.60
N PHE A 169 0.66 1.66 -9.64
CA PHE A 169 -0.37 1.44 -10.66
C PHE A 169 0.16 1.69 -12.07
N LEU A 170 0.83 2.81 -12.33
CA LEU A 170 1.35 3.14 -13.66
C LEU A 170 2.44 2.16 -14.11
N VAL A 171 3.34 1.78 -13.20
CA VAL A 171 4.36 0.75 -13.47
C VAL A 171 3.70 -0.59 -13.80
N THR A 172 2.71 -1.00 -13.00
CA THR A 172 1.94 -2.24 -13.24
C THR A 172 1.17 -2.16 -14.55
N LEU A 173 0.57 -1.01 -14.87
CA LEU A 173 -0.16 -0.76 -16.11
C LEU A 173 0.75 -0.94 -17.33
N VAL A 174 1.94 -0.33 -17.32
CA VAL A 174 2.92 -0.50 -18.38
C VAL A 174 3.29 -1.98 -18.51
N ALA A 175 3.54 -2.68 -17.40
CA ALA A 175 3.85 -4.10 -17.42
C ALA A 175 2.70 -4.95 -18.00
N VAL A 176 1.44 -4.65 -17.65
CA VAL A 176 0.26 -5.32 -18.22
C VAL A 176 0.16 -5.06 -19.72
N ILE A 177 0.34 -3.82 -20.18
CA ILE A 177 0.30 -3.47 -21.61
C ILE A 177 1.38 -4.23 -22.38
N VAL A 178 2.63 -4.22 -21.89
CA VAL A 178 3.74 -4.96 -22.50
C VAL A 178 3.45 -6.46 -22.55
N SER A 179 2.94 -7.01 -21.45
CA SER A 179 2.62 -8.43 -21.33
C SER A 179 1.54 -8.89 -22.30
N VAL A 180 0.44 -8.12 -22.39
CA VAL A 180 -0.65 -8.38 -23.35
C VAL A 180 -0.16 -8.19 -24.78
N TRP A 181 0.71 -7.23 -25.03
CA TRP A 181 1.30 -7.02 -26.35
C TRP A 181 2.22 -8.18 -26.79
N LEU A 182 3.01 -8.75 -25.87
CA LEU A 182 3.86 -9.92 -26.13
C LEU A 182 3.03 -11.17 -26.44
N GLU A 183 1.95 -11.38 -25.69
CA GLU A 183 1.00 -12.48 -25.92
C GLU A 183 0.34 -12.34 -27.30
N ARG A 184 -0.13 -11.15 -27.68
CA ARG A 184 -0.77 -10.89 -28.97
C ARG A 184 0.16 -11.04 -30.19
N ARG A 185 1.47 -11.12 -29.96
CA ARG A 185 2.48 -11.39 -30.99
C ARG A 185 2.94 -12.84 -31.00
N ASP A 186 2.25 -13.71 -30.25
CA ASP A 186 2.62 -15.12 -30.09
C ASP A 186 4.07 -15.31 -29.61
N THR A 187 4.64 -14.31 -28.94
CA THR A 187 6.01 -14.36 -28.40
C THR A 187 6.06 -15.13 -27.09
N VAL A 188 4.96 -15.14 -26.35
CA VAL A 188 4.78 -15.86 -25.08
C VAL A 188 3.42 -16.57 -25.08
N PRO A 189 3.26 -17.69 -24.37
CA PRO A 189 2.02 -18.46 -24.34
C PRO A 189 0.88 -17.76 -23.54
N GLY A 190 1.23 -16.75 -22.74
CA GLY A 190 0.24 -16.02 -21.95
C GLY A 190 0.79 -14.75 -21.33
N TYR A 191 -0.05 -13.71 -21.17
CA TYR A 191 0.37 -12.44 -20.56
C TYR A 191 0.75 -12.57 -19.08
N GLU A 192 0.25 -13.57 -18.32
CA GLU A 192 0.62 -13.74 -16.91
C GLU A 192 2.11 -14.00 -16.70
N TYR A 193 2.78 -14.67 -17.65
CA TYR A 193 4.19 -15.03 -17.50
C TYR A 193 5.13 -13.82 -17.54
N PRO A 194 5.12 -12.97 -18.59
CA PRO A 194 5.92 -11.74 -18.58
C PRO A 194 5.48 -10.79 -17.47
N LEU A 195 4.18 -10.75 -17.14
CA LEU A 195 3.69 -9.89 -16.06
C LEU A 195 4.30 -10.29 -14.71
N ALA A 196 4.21 -11.58 -14.35
CA ALA A 196 4.84 -12.11 -13.15
C ALA A 196 6.35 -11.89 -13.15
N ALA A 197 7.02 -12.13 -14.29
CA ALA A 197 8.46 -11.94 -14.42
C ALA A 197 8.88 -10.48 -14.20
N ILE A 198 8.16 -9.51 -14.77
CA ILE A 198 8.43 -8.08 -14.58
C ILE A 198 8.22 -7.71 -13.11
N GLY A 199 7.11 -8.11 -12.50
CA GLY A 199 6.83 -7.82 -11.10
C GLY A 199 7.86 -8.43 -10.15
N THR A 200 8.26 -9.68 -10.37
CA THR A 200 9.31 -10.34 -9.60
C THR A 200 10.67 -9.66 -9.81
N GLY A 201 11.00 -9.25 -11.03
CA GLY A 201 12.22 -8.50 -11.32
C GLY A 201 12.27 -7.16 -10.58
N LEU A 202 11.17 -6.39 -10.62
CA LEU A 202 11.05 -5.12 -9.89
C LEU A 202 11.20 -5.31 -8.38
N LEU A 203 10.52 -6.33 -7.82
CA LEU A 203 10.65 -6.68 -6.41
C LEU A 203 12.10 -7.06 -6.05
N ALA A 204 12.73 -7.93 -6.84
CA ALA A 204 14.09 -8.39 -6.58
C ALA A 204 15.11 -7.25 -6.65
N VAL A 205 14.98 -6.34 -7.63
CA VAL A 205 15.81 -5.13 -7.73
C VAL A 205 15.61 -4.23 -6.52
N THR A 206 14.35 -4.03 -6.09
CA THR A 206 14.04 -3.16 -4.93
C THR A 206 14.59 -3.74 -3.63
N VAL A 207 14.39 -5.03 -3.37
CA VAL A 207 14.95 -5.70 -2.19
C VAL A 207 16.48 -5.77 -2.26
N GLY A 208 17.05 -5.97 -3.45
CA GLY A 208 18.49 -5.92 -3.67
C GLY A 208 19.08 -4.54 -3.37
N TYR A 209 18.39 -3.47 -3.77
CA TYR A 209 18.76 -2.09 -3.42
C TYR A 209 18.70 -1.84 -1.91
N LEU A 210 17.64 -2.30 -1.22
CA LEU A 210 17.57 -2.20 0.24
C LEU A 210 18.72 -2.96 0.92
N GLY A 211 19.04 -4.16 0.43
CA GLY A 211 20.21 -4.91 0.91
C GLY A 211 21.54 -4.20 0.65
N TYR A 212 21.67 -3.48 -0.48
CA TYR A 212 22.82 -2.64 -0.78
C TYR A 212 22.93 -1.47 0.21
N VAL A 213 21.84 -0.72 0.44
CA VAL A 213 21.79 0.39 1.41
C VAL A 213 22.20 -0.12 2.79
N THR A 214 21.61 -1.22 3.28
CA THR A 214 21.96 -1.79 4.59
C THR A 214 23.41 -2.31 4.67
N ALA A 215 24.02 -2.68 3.55
CA ALA A 215 25.42 -3.12 3.53
C ALA A 215 26.43 -1.96 3.46
N THR A 216 25.99 -0.76 3.08
CA THR A 216 26.88 0.38 2.78
C THR A 216 26.66 1.59 3.68
N GLU A 217 25.46 1.75 4.24
CA GLU A 217 25.05 2.93 4.99
C GLU A 217 24.87 2.62 6.48
N GLY A 218 25.34 3.53 7.35
CA GLY A 218 25.32 3.34 8.80
C GLY A 218 23.93 3.49 9.45
N TYR A 219 22.97 4.08 8.75
CA TYR A 219 21.61 4.34 9.23
C TYR A 219 20.64 3.18 9.01
N ALA A 220 21.09 2.06 8.46
CA ALA A 220 20.26 0.86 8.21
C ALA A 220 20.96 -0.39 8.78
N THR A 221 20.20 -1.32 9.35
CA THR A 221 20.73 -2.55 9.96
C THR A 221 19.93 -3.78 9.55
N PHE A 222 20.63 -4.85 9.16
CA PHE A 222 19.96 -6.06 8.66
C PHE A 222 19.62 -7.07 9.76
N TYR A 223 18.34 -7.35 9.92
CA TYR A 223 17.75 -8.27 10.90
C TYR A 223 17.05 -9.44 10.19
N PRO A 224 17.78 -10.43 9.66
CA PRO A 224 17.22 -11.50 8.82
C PRO A 224 16.20 -12.39 9.53
N TRP A 225 16.30 -12.51 10.85
CA TRP A 225 15.38 -13.31 11.65
C TRP A 225 13.98 -12.71 11.69
N LEU A 226 13.81 -11.39 11.54
CA LEU A 226 12.48 -10.75 11.46
C LEU A 226 11.74 -11.16 10.19
N LEU A 227 12.44 -11.14 9.04
CA LEU A 227 11.91 -11.65 7.78
C LEU A 227 11.50 -13.12 7.90
N LEU A 228 12.41 -13.97 8.41
CA LEU A 228 12.14 -15.39 8.51
C LEU A 228 10.96 -15.69 9.44
N THR A 229 10.95 -15.11 10.64
CA THR A 229 9.90 -15.37 11.64
C THR A 229 8.55 -14.83 11.18
N THR A 230 8.52 -13.70 10.48
CA THR A 230 7.29 -13.15 9.89
C THR A 230 6.74 -14.07 8.82
N LEU A 231 7.56 -14.50 7.87
CA LEU A 231 7.13 -15.39 6.78
C LEU A 231 6.71 -16.77 7.29
N VAL A 232 7.46 -17.35 8.24
CA VAL A 232 7.11 -18.63 8.87
C VAL A 232 5.82 -18.49 9.66
N GLY A 233 5.69 -17.47 10.51
CA GLY A 233 4.49 -17.21 11.30
C GLY A 233 3.26 -17.02 10.41
N ALA A 234 3.37 -16.22 9.35
CA ALA A 234 2.29 -15.97 8.40
C ALA A 234 1.88 -17.24 7.66
N THR A 235 2.85 -18.06 7.24
CA THR A 235 2.61 -19.33 6.54
C THR A 235 1.95 -20.36 7.46
N VAL A 236 2.40 -20.48 8.71
CA VAL A 236 1.80 -21.36 9.71
C VAL A 236 0.38 -20.91 10.05
N ALA A 237 0.17 -19.62 10.33
CA ALA A 237 -1.16 -19.06 10.58
C ALA A 237 -2.11 -19.32 9.40
N THR A 238 -1.65 -19.09 8.17
CA THR A 238 -2.40 -19.41 6.96
C THR A 238 -2.74 -20.88 6.85
N GLY A 239 -1.78 -21.76 7.11
CA GLY A 239 -1.98 -23.21 7.08
C GLY A 239 -3.04 -23.66 8.09
N ILE A 240 -2.99 -23.13 9.32
CA ILE A 240 -3.97 -23.41 10.39
C ILE A 240 -5.36 -22.91 9.98
N THR A 241 -5.47 -21.65 9.54
CA THR A 241 -6.74 -21.06 9.12
C THR A 241 -7.34 -21.81 7.92
N TRP A 242 -6.54 -22.13 6.91
CA TRP A 242 -6.98 -22.86 5.73
C TRP A 242 -7.42 -24.28 6.07
N TYR A 243 -6.68 -24.97 6.93
CA TYR A 243 -7.07 -26.29 7.43
C TYR A 243 -8.40 -26.23 8.20
N ALA A 244 -8.55 -25.24 9.10
CA ALA A 244 -9.79 -25.04 9.83
C ALA A 244 -10.99 -24.77 8.90
N ILE A 245 -10.82 -23.96 7.84
CA ILE A 245 -11.84 -23.76 6.82
C ILE A 245 -12.23 -25.10 6.17
N LYS A 246 -11.25 -25.89 5.70
CA LYS A 246 -11.55 -27.16 5.03
C LYS A 246 -12.29 -28.16 5.93
N VAL A 247 -11.96 -28.20 7.21
CA VAL A 247 -12.54 -29.17 8.16
C VAL A 247 -13.90 -28.72 8.65
N PHE A 248 -14.04 -27.46 9.07
CA PHE A 248 -15.24 -27.00 9.78
C PHE A 248 -16.23 -26.27 8.88
N ALA A 249 -15.77 -25.64 7.80
CA ALA A 249 -16.61 -24.80 6.94
C ALA A 249 -16.15 -24.81 5.46
N PRO A 250 -16.09 -25.98 4.79
CA PRO A 250 -15.58 -26.10 3.42
C PRO A 250 -16.42 -25.35 2.37
N GLY A 251 -17.58 -24.80 2.75
CA GLY A 251 -18.36 -23.89 1.91
C GLY A 251 -17.69 -22.53 1.69
N ILE A 252 -16.86 -22.08 2.63
CA ILE A 252 -16.28 -20.72 2.62
C ILE A 252 -15.37 -20.50 1.41
N ASN A 253 -14.56 -21.49 1.03
CA ASN A 253 -13.49 -21.30 0.03
C ASN A 253 -13.81 -21.85 -1.36
N ARG A 254 -15.05 -22.24 -1.64
CA ARG A 254 -15.41 -22.83 -2.94
C ARG A 254 -15.27 -21.84 -4.09
N GLY A 255 -15.73 -20.60 -3.92
CA GLY A 255 -15.63 -19.56 -4.94
C GLY A 255 -14.19 -19.10 -5.18
N THR A 256 -13.46 -18.83 -4.09
CA THR A 256 -12.09 -18.29 -4.17
C THR A 256 -11.03 -19.33 -4.54
N GLU A 257 -11.26 -20.61 -4.25
CA GLU A 257 -10.27 -21.68 -4.38
C GLU A 257 -8.90 -21.27 -3.79
N TYR A 258 -7.80 -21.53 -4.50
CA TYR A 258 -6.43 -21.18 -4.06
C TYR A 258 -6.17 -19.68 -3.93
N MET A 259 -6.98 -18.81 -4.54
CA MET A 259 -6.85 -17.36 -4.30
C MET A 259 -7.16 -17.02 -2.85
N GLY A 260 -8.03 -17.79 -2.19
CA GLY A 260 -8.30 -17.65 -0.76
C GLY A 260 -7.07 -17.89 0.11
N VAL A 261 -6.19 -18.83 -0.28
CA VAL A 261 -4.91 -19.05 0.43
C VAL A 261 -4.03 -17.80 0.35
N VAL A 262 -3.96 -17.18 -0.83
CA VAL A 262 -3.17 -15.95 -1.05
C VAL A 262 -3.75 -14.78 -0.25
N VAL A 263 -5.07 -14.63 -0.18
CA VAL A 263 -5.73 -13.62 0.66
C VAL A 263 -5.41 -13.81 2.14
N ILE A 264 -5.57 -15.02 2.67
CA ILE A 264 -5.24 -15.30 4.07
C ILE A 264 -3.77 -15.00 4.33
N TRP A 265 -2.87 -15.46 3.46
CA TRP A 265 -1.44 -15.23 3.59
C TRP A 265 -1.07 -13.76 3.57
N ALA A 266 -1.66 -12.97 2.66
CA ALA A 266 -1.45 -11.53 2.59
C ALA A 266 -1.76 -10.81 3.90
N HIS A 267 -2.91 -11.14 4.49
CA HIS A 267 -3.33 -10.56 5.76
C HIS A 267 -2.57 -11.14 6.96
N ALA A 268 -2.12 -12.40 6.87
CA ALA A 268 -1.28 -13.02 7.88
C ALA A 268 0.13 -12.40 7.93
N VAL A 269 0.73 -12.08 6.77
CA VAL A 269 2.02 -11.37 6.71
C VAL A 269 1.92 -10.02 7.44
N ASP A 270 0.88 -9.24 7.16
CA ASP A 270 0.61 -7.98 7.83
C ASP A 270 0.37 -8.13 9.34
N GLY A 271 -0.47 -9.10 9.69
CA GLY A 271 -0.76 -9.43 11.09
C GLY A 271 0.49 -9.79 11.87
N VAL A 272 1.29 -10.73 11.36
CA VAL A 272 2.51 -11.21 12.03
C VAL A 272 3.60 -10.14 12.04
N ALA A 273 3.79 -9.39 10.95
CA ALA A 273 4.77 -8.30 10.90
C ALA A 273 4.49 -7.24 11.98
N ASN A 274 3.21 -6.91 12.22
CA ASN A 274 2.82 -5.99 13.29
C ASN A 274 3.03 -6.58 14.68
N VAL A 275 2.71 -7.87 14.90
CA VAL A 275 2.98 -8.52 16.19
C VAL A 275 4.47 -8.50 16.51
N ILE A 276 5.29 -8.93 15.56
CA ILE A 276 6.72 -9.02 15.76
C ILE A 276 7.34 -7.62 15.88
N GLY A 277 6.95 -6.70 15.00
CA GLY A 277 7.49 -5.34 14.97
C GLY A 277 7.15 -4.50 16.21
N LEU A 278 5.92 -4.60 16.73
CA LEU A 278 5.45 -3.75 17.82
C LEU A 278 5.77 -4.30 19.21
N ASP A 279 5.84 -5.62 19.38
CA ASP A 279 6.08 -6.22 20.70
C ASP A 279 7.48 -6.85 20.84
N TRP A 280 8.07 -7.33 19.74
CA TRP A 280 9.19 -8.26 19.80
C TRP A 280 10.44 -7.84 19.02
N ALA A 281 10.46 -6.67 18.37
CA ALA A 281 11.59 -6.25 17.54
C ALA A 281 12.90 -6.18 18.34
N VAL A 282 12.83 -5.76 19.61
CA VAL A 282 14.01 -5.70 20.51
C VAL A 282 14.64 -7.07 20.73
N VAL A 283 13.85 -8.16 20.76
CA VAL A 283 14.38 -9.53 20.89
C VAL A 283 15.27 -9.92 19.70
N PHE A 284 15.02 -9.31 18.55
CA PHE A 284 15.80 -9.51 17.33
C PHE A 284 16.96 -8.52 17.17
N GLY A 285 17.19 -7.64 18.15
CA GLY A 285 18.34 -6.73 18.20
C GLY A 285 18.04 -5.29 17.78
N HIS A 286 16.77 -4.89 17.67
CA HIS A 286 16.42 -3.46 17.56
C HIS A 286 16.62 -2.75 18.90
N ASP A 287 16.98 -1.47 18.86
CA ASP A 287 17.11 -0.65 20.08
C ASP A 287 15.76 -0.41 20.77
N GLN A 288 14.69 -0.37 19.99
CA GLN A 288 13.33 -0.16 20.45
C GLN A 288 12.34 -0.91 19.55
N ASN A 289 11.15 -1.20 20.08
CA ASN A 289 10.07 -1.71 19.25
C ASN A 289 9.60 -0.64 18.26
N LEU A 290 9.02 -1.09 17.14
CA LEU A 290 8.47 -0.18 16.15
C LEU A 290 7.26 0.56 16.71
N VAL A 291 7.05 1.76 16.19
CA VAL A 291 5.87 2.56 16.52
C VAL A 291 4.71 2.20 15.58
N PRO A 292 3.48 2.06 16.09
CA PRO A 292 2.30 1.89 15.26
C PRO A 292 2.17 3.04 14.25
N LYS A 293 2.03 2.70 12.97
CA LYS A 293 1.80 3.69 11.90
C LYS A 293 0.33 3.91 11.57
N HIS A 294 -0.56 3.04 12.05
CA HIS A 294 -1.99 3.08 11.77
C HIS A 294 -2.82 3.19 13.06
N PRO A 295 -3.81 4.10 13.15
CA PRO A 295 -4.62 4.29 14.36
C PRO A 295 -5.33 3.02 14.85
N VAL A 296 -5.67 2.11 13.95
CA VAL A 296 -6.31 0.83 14.29
C VAL A 296 -5.34 -0.09 15.05
N ASN A 297 -4.06 -0.12 14.63
CA ASN A 297 -3.04 -0.93 15.29
C ASN A 297 -2.79 -0.38 16.69
N GLU A 298 -2.64 0.94 16.81
CA GLU A 298 -2.50 1.64 18.08
C GLU A 298 -3.69 1.38 19.02
N ALA A 299 -4.93 1.49 18.52
CA ALA A 299 -6.11 1.22 19.31
C ALA A 299 -6.16 -0.23 19.83
N ILE A 300 -5.84 -1.22 18.99
CA ILE A 300 -5.81 -2.63 19.40
C ILE A 300 -4.75 -2.87 20.48
N VAL A 301 -3.54 -2.33 20.30
CA VAL A 301 -2.45 -2.45 21.26
C VAL A 301 -2.83 -1.81 22.60
N ASN A 302 -3.37 -0.59 22.57
CA ASN A 302 -3.76 0.15 23.77
C ASN A 302 -4.88 -0.56 24.55
N VAL A 303 -5.91 -1.03 23.85
CA VAL A 303 -7.01 -1.78 24.47
C VAL A 303 -6.49 -3.07 25.09
N THR A 304 -5.69 -3.84 24.36
CA THR A 304 -5.17 -5.12 24.84
C THR A 304 -4.23 -4.94 26.03
N GLY A 305 -3.30 -3.97 25.95
CA GLY A 305 -2.40 -3.64 27.04
C GLY A 305 -3.12 -3.15 28.30
N SER A 306 -4.26 -2.47 28.15
CA SER A 306 -5.10 -2.05 29.29
C SER A 306 -5.87 -3.20 29.95
N MET A 307 -6.11 -4.29 29.21
CA MET A 307 -6.90 -5.44 29.67
C MET A 307 -6.02 -6.57 30.24
N LEU A 308 -4.78 -6.69 29.78
CA LEU A 308 -3.87 -7.74 30.22
C LEU A 308 -3.16 -7.36 31.53
N PRO A 309 -3.04 -8.28 32.50
CA PRO A 309 -2.13 -8.11 33.63
C PRO A 309 -0.70 -7.84 33.15
N PRO A 310 0.09 -7.00 33.84
CA PRO A 310 1.44 -6.63 33.40
C PRO A 310 2.36 -7.81 33.12
N ASP A 311 2.30 -8.85 33.97
CA ASP A 311 3.12 -10.06 33.83
C ASP A 311 2.78 -10.86 32.57
N ILE A 312 1.51 -10.83 32.13
CA ILE A 312 1.05 -11.49 30.91
C ILE A 312 1.43 -10.65 29.69
N ALA A 313 1.23 -9.33 29.76
CA ALA A 313 1.60 -8.41 28.69
C ALA A 313 3.11 -8.46 28.39
N ALA A 314 3.95 -8.58 29.42
CA ALA A 314 5.40 -8.70 29.27
C ALA A 314 5.83 -9.97 28.50
N VAL A 315 5.05 -11.05 28.55
CA VAL A 315 5.37 -12.33 27.92
C VAL A 315 4.64 -12.53 26.59
N THR A 316 3.46 -11.94 26.41
CA THR A 316 2.61 -12.17 25.23
C THR A 316 2.62 -10.99 24.26
N GLY A 317 3.06 -9.82 24.71
CA GLY A 317 2.86 -8.57 23.98
C GLY A 317 1.39 -8.13 23.98
N ALA A 318 1.09 -7.04 23.28
CA ALA A 318 -0.26 -6.49 23.16
C ALA A 318 -0.78 -6.41 21.72
N ALA A 319 0.06 -6.67 20.72
CA ALA A 319 -0.29 -6.58 19.30
C ALA A 319 -0.89 -7.88 18.72
N TRP A 320 -0.77 -9.02 19.40
CA TRP A 320 -1.27 -10.34 18.92
C TRP A 320 -2.74 -10.36 18.45
N PRO A 321 -3.69 -9.58 19.02
CA PRO A 321 -5.07 -9.60 18.52
C PRO A 321 -5.20 -9.05 17.10
N PHE A 322 -4.24 -8.23 16.65
CA PHE A 322 -4.23 -7.70 15.28
C PHE A 322 -4.17 -8.82 14.23
N LEU A 323 -3.35 -9.84 14.47
CA LEU A 323 -3.29 -11.02 13.59
C LEU A 323 -4.64 -11.73 13.52
N LEU A 324 -5.31 -11.93 14.66
CA LEU A 324 -6.62 -12.58 14.68
C LEU A 324 -7.68 -11.79 13.92
N VAL A 325 -7.69 -10.46 14.10
CA VAL A 325 -8.60 -9.56 13.37
C VAL A 325 -8.34 -9.64 11.87
N LYS A 326 -7.06 -9.64 11.44
CA LYS A 326 -6.68 -9.76 10.02
C LYS A 326 -7.09 -11.10 9.41
N LEU A 327 -6.85 -12.21 10.12
CA LEU A 327 -7.28 -13.53 9.68
C LEU A 327 -8.81 -13.63 9.61
N ALA A 328 -9.53 -13.12 10.61
CA ALA A 328 -10.99 -13.10 10.60
C ALA A 328 -11.53 -12.26 9.42
N ALA A 329 -10.98 -11.08 9.18
CA ALA A 329 -11.34 -10.24 8.04
C ALA A 329 -11.08 -10.96 6.71
N ALA A 330 -9.93 -11.62 6.54
CA ALA A 330 -9.61 -12.41 5.35
C ALA A 330 -10.60 -13.56 5.14
N VAL A 331 -10.98 -14.27 6.21
CA VAL A 331 -11.99 -15.35 6.16
C VAL A 331 -13.35 -14.81 5.77
N VAL A 332 -13.77 -13.67 6.34
CA VAL A 332 -15.05 -13.01 5.98
C VAL A 332 -15.06 -12.60 4.51
N VAL A 333 -13.96 -12.04 4.01
CA VAL A 333 -13.84 -11.71 2.59
C VAL A 333 -14.00 -12.95 1.73
N ILE A 334 -13.25 -14.01 2.02
CA ILE A 334 -13.33 -15.27 1.25
C ILE A 334 -14.75 -15.83 1.25
N TRP A 335 -15.43 -15.77 2.40
CA TRP A 335 -16.82 -16.21 2.54
C TRP A 335 -17.79 -15.38 1.70
N ILE A 336 -17.59 -14.06 1.58
CA ILE A 336 -18.41 -13.17 0.74
C ILE A 336 -18.20 -13.45 -0.75
N PHE A 337 -16.98 -13.78 -1.17
CA PHE A 337 -16.64 -14.13 -2.56
C PHE A 337 -16.90 -15.61 -2.86
N ASP A 338 -18.17 -15.99 -2.75
CA ASP A 338 -18.64 -17.34 -3.07
C ASP A 338 -18.71 -17.60 -4.59
N GLU A 339 -19.11 -18.81 -4.97
CA GLU A 339 -19.23 -19.24 -6.37
C GLU A 339 -20.16 -18.32 -7.17
N THR A 340 -21.27 -17.89 -6.56
CA THR A 340 -22.26 -16.99 -7.17
C THR A 340 -21.64 -15.69 -7.65
N VAL A 341 -20.81 -15.05 -6.82
CA VAL A 341 -20.15 -13.79 -7.17
C VAL A 341 -19.18 -13.97 -8.34
N PHE A 342 -18.46 -15.09 -8.38
CA PHE A 342 -17.55 -15.40 -9.49
C PHE A 342 -18.27 -15.78 -10.79
N GLU A 343 -19.43 -16.42 -10.71
CA GLU A 343 -20.26 -16.78 -11.87
C GLU A 343 -20.97 -15.57 -12.47
N GLU A 344 -21.59 -14.74 -11.63
CA GLU A 344 -22.36 -13.58 -12.08
C GLU A 344 -21.46 -12.41 -12.53
N SER A 345 -20.31 -12.22 -11.89
CA SER A 345 -19.45 -11.05 -12.10
C SER A 345 -17.96 -11.37 -11.96
N PRO A 346 -17.40 -12.27 -12.80
CA PRO A 346 -16.02 -12.76 -12.65
C PRO A 346 -14.96 -11.66 -12.66
N ARG A 347 -15.14 -10.65 -13.52
CA ARG A 347 -14.24 -9.49 -13.62
C ARG A 347 -14.17 -8.70 -12.32
N TYR A 348 -15.33 -8.41 -11.76
CA TYR A 348 -15.46 -7.62 -10.54
C TYR A 348 -14.93 -8.40 -9.34
N ALA A 349 -15.28 -9.69 -9.25
CA ALA A 349 -14.80 -10.59 -8.20
C ALA A 349 -13.27 -10.59 -8.14
N ILE A 350 -12.60 -10.74 -9.29
CA ILE A 350 -11.14 -10.79 -9.35
C ILE A 350 -10.50 -9.43 -9.03
N LEU A 351 -11.06 -8.33 -9.52
CA LEU A 351 -10.53 -7.00 -9.19
C LEU A 351 -10.62 -6.68 -7.70
N LEU A 352 -11.71 -7.08 -7.05
CA LEU A 352 -11.83 -6.94 -5.60
C LEU A 352 -10.87 -7.85 -4.86
N MET A 353 -10.69 -9.10 -5.30
CA MET A 353 -9.70 -10.01 -4.70
C MET A 353 -8.27 -9.48 -4.81
N ILE A 354 -7.89 -8.94 -5.98
CA ILE A 354 -6.60 -8.24 -6.18
C ILE A 354 -6.47 -7.09 -5.17
N THR A 355 -7.53 -6.29 -5.02
CA THR A 355 -7.56 -5.16 -4.08
C THR A 355 -7.38 -5.62 -2.64
N VAL A 356 -8.06 -6.68 -2.22
CA VAL A 356 -7.97 -7.25 -0.87
C VAL A 356 -6.53 -7.70 -0.59
N VAL A 357 -5.92 -8.47 -1.50
CA VAL A 357 -4.53 -8.92 -1.35
C VAL A 357 -3.58 -7.72 -1.28
N ALA A 358 -3.77 -6.70 -2.12
CA ALA A 358 -2.96 -5.48 -2.08
C ALA A 358 -3.10 -4.72 -0.75
N VAL A 359 -4.29 -4.67 -0.15
CA VAL A 359 -4.54 -4.05 1.16
C VAL A 359 -3.87 -4.84 2.30
N GLY A 360 -3.72 -6.16 2.18
CA GLY A 360 -2.92 -6.95 3.11
C GLY A 360 -1.41 -6.81 2.88
N LEU A 361 -0.94 -7.10 1.66
CA LEU A 361 0.49 -7.15 1.35
C LEU A 361 1.17 -5.79 1.29
N GLY A 362 0.47 -4.71 0.93
CA GLY A 362 1.04 -3.37 0.91
C GLY A 362 1.64 -2.98 2.27
N PRO A 363 0.82 -2.87 3.34
CA PRO A 363 1.32 -2.62 4.69
C PRO A 363 2.17 -3.78 5.22
N GLY A 364 1.77 -5.04 5.02
CA GLY A 364 2.51 -6.17 5.59
C GLY A 364 3.92 -6.34 5.03
N THR A 365 4.13 -6.10 3.73
CA THR A 365 5.46 -6.14 3.13
C THR A 365 6.30 -4.95 3.59
N ARG A 366 5.69 -3.76 3.69
CA ARG A 366 6.39 -2.58 4.21
C ARG A 366 6.85 -2.81 5.65
N ASP A 367 5.96 -3.23 6.54
CA ASP A 367 6.24 -3.46 7.96
C ASP A 367 7.29 -4.55 8.14
N MET A 368 7.16 -5.66 7.43
CA MET A 368 8.13 -6.75 7.46
C MET A 368 9.52 -6.29 6.98
N LEU A 369 9.60 -5.59 5.85
CA LEU A 369 10.87 -5.20 5.26
C LEU A 369 11.53 -4.03 6.00
N ARG A 370 10.79 -3.02 6.48
CA ARG A 370 11.38 -1.94 7.29
C ARG A 370 11.97 -2.46 8.59
N ALA A 371 11.27 -3.41 9.24
CA ALA A 371 11.79 -4.10 10.43
C ALA A 371 13.05 -4.91 10.09
N THR A 372 13.04 -5.60 8.94
CA THR A 372 14.18 -6.42 8.48
C THR A 372 15.39 -5.58 8.11
N PHE A 373 15.22 -4.40 7.52
CA PHE A 373 16.32 -3.52 7.10
C PHE A 373 16.66 -2.42 8.11
N GLY A 374 15.95 -2.36 9.23
CA GLY A 374 16.25 -1.46 10.34
C GLY A 374 16.10 0.01 9.98
N VAL A 375 15.06 0.37 9.24
CA VAL A 375 14.78 1.74 8.75
C VAL A 375 13.43 2.30 9.18
#